data_AF-A0A820QN58-F1
#
_entry.id   AF-A0A820QN58-F1
#
_cell.length_a   1.000
_cell.length_b   1.000
_cell.length_c   1.000
_cell.angle_alpha   90.00
_cell.angle_beta   90.00
_cell.angle_gamma   90.00
#
_symmetry.space_group_name_H-M   'P 1'
#
loop_
_entity.id
_entity.type
_entity.pdbx_description
1 polymer ?
#
loop_
_entity_poly.entity_id
_entity_poly.type
_entity_poly.pdbx_seq_one_letter_code
_entity_poly.pdbx_strand_id
1 'polypeptide(L)'
;MYLFNHIPNICTRQNPQWRCLATETSYSLSIIWTLIGVIRLFGPKSMYSSVLYGLIIGPILTIINWFLCKKLPHIKWLVLINFPIILLAVHALPTAPSAEYPSWFLGG
;
A
#
# COMPACT_ATOMS: atom_id res chain seq x y z
N MET A 1 -6.87 25.57 11.53
CA MET A 1 -8.29 25.52 11.96
C MET A 1 -9.14 26.64 11.33
N TYR A 2 -8.73 27.21 10.18
CA TYR A 2 -9.48 28.27 9.49
C TYR A 2 -10.55 27.67 8.56
N LEU A 3 -10.20 26.64 7.78
CA LEU A 3 -11.13 25.99 6.84
C LEU A 3 -12.37 25.38 7.52
N PHE A 4 -12.21 24.79 8.71
CA PHE A 4 -13.32 24.21 9.48
C PHE A 4 -14.38 25.25 9.91
N ASN A 5 -13.98 26.50 10.08
CA ASN A 5 -14.89 27.56 10.51
C ASN A 5 -15.58 28.28 9.34
N HIS A 6 -15.02 28.22 8.13
CA HIS A 6 -15.52 28.95 6.96
C HIS A 6 -16.28 28.08 5.95
N ILE A 7 -16.06 26.77 5.96
CA ILE A 7 -16.69 25.86 5.02
C ILE A 7 -17.60 24.90 5.80
N PRO A 8 -18.93 24.98 5.63
CA PRO A 8 -19.85 24.10 6.33
C PRO A 8 -19.71 22.64 5.83
N ASN A 9 -19.77 21.69 6.77
CA ASN A 9 -19.76 20.24 6.50
C ASN A 9 -18.50 19.74 5.77
N ILE A 10 -17.30 20.27 6.08
CA ILE A 10 -16.05 19.67 5.60
C ILE A 10 -15.76 18.33 6.28
N CYS A 11 -15.02 17.46 5.60
CA CYS A 11 -14.74 16.08 6.02
C CYS A 11 -15.99 15.22 6.30
N THR A 12 -17.18 15.65 5.88
CA THR A 12 -18.44 14.94 6.11
C THR A 12 -18.84 14.16 4.85
N ARG A 13 -19.50 12.99 4.99
CA ARG A 13 -19.95 12.17 3.83
C ARG A 13 -20.92 12.89 2.88
N GLN A 14 -21.56 13.95 3.35
CA GLN A 14 -22.54 14.74 2.59
C GLN A 14 -21.88 15.66 1.55
N ASN A 15 -20.61 16.03 1.73
CA ASN A 15 -19.86 16.91 0.83
C ASN A 15 -18.71 16.14 0.14
N PRO A 16 -18.96 15.52 -1.02
CA PRO A 16 -17.94 14.74 -1.72
C PRO A 16 -16.73 15.57 -2.17
N GLN A 17 -16.92 16.87 -2.45
CA GLN A 17 -15.85 17.77 -2.88
C GLN A 17 -14.83 18.11 -1.78
N TRP A 18 -15.24 18.07 -0.50
CA TRP A 18 -14.41 18.42 0.66
C TRP A 18 -14.19 17.23 1.59
N ARG A 19 -13.91 16.06 0.99
CA ARG A 19 -13.72 14.80 1.74
C ARG A 19 -12.28 14.65 2.19
N CYS A 20 -12.09 14.29 3.46
CA CYS A 20 -10.77 14.16 4.07
C CYS A 20 -10.30 12.70 4.05
N LEU A 21 -9.98 12.20 2.85
CA LEU A 21 -9.66 10.79 2.63
C LEU A 21 -8.44 10.31 3.44
N ALA A 22 -7.38 11.12 3.49
CA ALA A 22 -6.15 10.77 4.21
C ALA A 22 -6.34 10.63 5.73
N THR A 23 -7.21 11.44 6.34
CA THR A 23 -7.49 11.35 7.78
C THR A 23 -8.37 10.14 8.09
N GLU A 24 -9.36 9.85 7.24
CA GLU A 24 -10.24 8.67 7.39
C GLU A 24 -9.47 7.34 7.27
N THR A 25 -8.52 7.28 6.33
CA THR A 25 -7.68 6.09 6.12
C THR A 25 -6.71 5.91 7.28
N SER A 26 -6.07 6.99 7.75
CA SER A 26 -5.18 6.96 8.93
C SER A 26 -5.93 6.57 10.21
N TYR A 27 -7.18 7.02 10.37
CA TYR A 27 -8.04 6.64 11.49
C TYR A 27 -8.41 5.14 11.44
N SER A 28 -8.79 4.65 10.25
CA SER A 28 -9.08 3.22 10.06
C SER A 28 -7.85 2.34 10.31
N LEU A 29 -6.68 2.77 9.84
CA LEU A 29 -5.41 2.08 10.09
C LEU A 29 -5.08 2.04 11.59
N SER A 30 -5.30 3.14 12.31
CA SER A 30 -5.05 3.19 13.76
C SER A 30 -5.92 2.19 14.53
N ILE A 31 -7.17 2.02 14.12
CA ILE A 31 -8.08 1.01 14.69
C ILE A 31 -7.56 -0.41 14.40
N ILE A 32 -7.17 -0.69 13.16
CA ILE A 32 -6.67 -2.00 12.75
C ILE A 32 -5.40 -2.38 13.51
N TRP A 33 -4.41 -1.50 13.54
CA TRP A 33 -3.09 -1.79 14.12
C TRP A 33 -3.06 -1.72 15.65
N THR A 34 -3.81 -0.80 16.26
CA THR A 34 -3.74 -0.55 17.71
C THR A 34 -4.91 -1.16 18.48
N LEU A 35 -6.14 -1.08 17.97
CA LEU A 35 -7.34 -1.48 18.73
C LEU A 35 -7.68 -2.97 18.57
N ILE A 36 -7.58 -3.51 17.36
CA ILE A 36 -8.01 -4.89 17.05
C ILE A 36 -6.91 -5.93 17.37
N GLY A 37 -5.64 -5.51 17.23
CA GLY A 37 -4.48 -6.34 17.52
C GLY A 37 -4.14 -7.34 16.42
N VAL A 38 -2.85 -7.58 16.25
CA VAL A 38 -2.26 -8.35 15.14
C VAL A 38 -2.73 -9.82 15.14
N ILE A 39 -2.93 -10.44 16.30
CA ILE A 39 -3.29 -11.87 16.42
C ILE A 39 -4.72 -12.15 15.89
N ARG A 40 -5.65 -11.20 16.09
CA ARG A 40 -7.02 -11.32 15.58
C ARG A 40 -7.09 -11.22 14.06
N LEU A 41 -6.20 -10.44 13.46
CA LEU A 41 -6.15 -10.20 12.01
C LEU A 41 -5.31 -11.25 11.29
N PHE A 42 -4.17 -11.66 11.82
CA PHE A 42 -3.21 -12.54 11.15
C PHE A 42 -3.07 -13.93 11.79
N GLY A 43 -3.95 -14.28 12.74
CA GLY A 43 -3.93 -15.61 13.35
C GLY A 43 -4.22 -16.74 12.35
N PRO A 44 -3.89 -18.01 12.69
CA PRO A 44 -3.96 -19.15 11.78
C PRO A 44 -5.37 -19.51 11.28
N LYS A 45 -6.43 -19.00 11.93
CA LYS A 45 -7.84 -19.15 11.51
C LYS A 45 -8.45 -17.84 11.00
N SER A 46 -7.65 -16.80 10.81
CA SER A 46 -8.13 -15.49 10.37
C SER A 46 -8.17 -15.37 8.85
N MET A 47 -9.08 -14.52 8.35
CA MET A 47 -9.22 -14.20 6.93
C MET A 47 -7.96 -13.59 6.31
N TYR A 48 -7.14 -12.86 7.07
CA TYR A 48 -5.91 -12.25 6.56
C TYR A 48 -4.65 -13.10 6.78
N SER A 49 -4.78 -14.37 7.19
CA SER A 49 -3.62 -15.27 7.35
C SER A 49 -2.82 -15.40 6.06
N SER A 50 -3.47 -15.33 4.89
CA SER A 50 -2.80 -15.43 3.59
C SER A 50 -1.86 -14.26 3.28
N VAL A 51 -2.08 -13.10 3.91
CA VAL A 51 -1.23 -11.92 3.70
C VAL A 51 0.17 -12.13 4.29
N LEU A 52 0.31 -12.99 5.30
CA LEU A 52 1.60 -13.35 5.89
C LEU A 52 2.54 -14.04 4.88
N TYR A 53 2.01 -14.72 3.86
CA TYR A 53 2.86 -15.28 2.79
C TYR A 53 3.59 -14.19 1.99
N GLY A 54 3.01 -12.98 1.90
CA GLY A 54 3.64 -11.82 1.27
C GLY A 54 4.96 -11.41 1.95
N LEU A 55 5.08 -11.64 3.26
CA LEU A 55 6.29 -11.35 4.04
C LEU A 55 7.47 -12.24 3.61
N ILE A 56 7.19 -13.45 3.13
CA ILE A 56 8.20 -14.40 2.66
C ILE A 56 8.54 -14.13 1.18
N ILE A 57 7.56 -13.73 0.38
CA ILE A 57 7.73 -13.46 -1.06
C ILE A 57 8.72 -12.31 -1.32
N GLY A 58 8.66 -11.24 -0.51
CA GLY A 58 9.56 -10.08 -0.67
C GLY A 58 11.07 -10.44 -0.61
N PRO A 59 11.55 -11.05 0.48
CA PRO A 59 12.94 -11.51 0.61
C PRO A 59 13.35 -12.51 -0.48
N ILE A 60 12.43 -13.41 -0.88
CA ILE A 60 12.71 -14.37 -1.94
C ILE A 60 12.99 -13.64 -3.26
N LEU A 61 12.17 -12.66 -3.63
CA LEU A 61 12.37 -11.87 -4.86
C LEU A 61 13.71 -11.15 -4.87
N THR A 62 14.11 -10.53 -3.74
CA THR A 62 15.38 -9.80 -3.67
C THR A 62 16.59 -10.74 -3.72
N ILE A 63 16.52 -11.90 -3.06
CA ILE A 63 17.57 -12.93 -3.10
C ILE A 63 17.73 -13.50 -4.52
N ILE A 64 16.61 -13.79 -5.20
CA ILE A 64 16.63 -14.29 -6.59
C ILE A 64 17.29 -13.26 -7.51
N ASN A 65 16.93 -11.97 -7.39
CA ASN A 65 17.51 -10.91 -8.21
C ASN A 65 19.02 -10.79 -8.00
N TRP A 66 19.46 -10.83 -6.74
CA TRP A 66 20.89 -10.80 -6.40
C TRP A 66 21.66 -11.98 -7.02
N PHE A 67 21.10 -13.18 -6.96
CA PHE A 67 21.73 -14.36 -7.55
C PHE A 67 21.79 -14.29 -9.08
N LEU A 68 20.74 -13.81 -9.74
CA LEU A 68 20.71 -13.61 -11.19
C LEU A 68 21.75 -12.58 -11.64
N CYS A 69 21.86 -11.45 -10.93
CA CYS A 69 22.89 -10.44 -11.20
C CYS A 69 24.32 -11.00 -11.08
N LYS A 70 24.55 -11.94 -10.16
CA LYS A 70 25.86 -12.59 -9.98
C LYS A 70 26.18 -13.60 -11.08
N LYS A 71 25.19 -14.34 -11.58
CA LYS A 71 25.38 -15.36 -12.64
C LYS A 71 25.38 -14.78 -14.06
N LEU A 72 24.68 -13.69 -14.30
CA LEU A 72 24.48 -13.11 -15.64
C LEU A 72 25.00 -11.67 -15.70
N PRO A 73 26.32 -11.44 -15.63
CA PRO A 73 26.90 -10.09 -15.70
C PRO A 73 26.67 -9.42 -17.07
N HIS A 74 26.27 -10.18 -18.09
CA HIS A 74 26.05 -9.68 -19.45
C HIS A 74 24.69 -8.98 -19.63
N ILE A 75 23.71 -9.23 -18.75
CA ILE A 75 22.37 -8.66 -18.88
C ILE A 75 22.25 -7.44 -17.97
N LYS A 76 22.62 -6.28 -18.49
CA LYS A 76 22.64 -4.99 -17.75
C LYS A 76 21.25 -4.55 -17.25
N TRP A 77 20.15 -5.00 -17.86
CA TRP A 77 18.79 -4.61 -17.45
C TRP A 77 18.35 -5.23 -16.12
N LEU A 78 18.88 -6.39 -15.74
CA LEU A 78 18.57 -7.04 -14.45
C LEU A 78 19.05 -6.21 -13.24
N VAL A 79 20.11 -5.42 -13.40
CA VAL A 79 20.59 -4.48 -12.37
C VAL A 79 19.63 -3.31 -12.19
N LEU A 80 18.86 -2.96 -13.22
CA LEU A 80 17.92 -1.84 -13.18
C LEU A 80 16.61 -2.19 -12.45
N ILE A 81 16.26 -3.49 -12.37
CA ILE A 81 15.06 -3.94 -11.67
C ILE A 81 15.31 -3.95 -10.16
N ASN A 82 14.68 -3.02 -9.46
CA ASN A 82 14.78 -2.91 -8.01
C ASN A 82 13.44 -3.32 -7.35
N PHE A 83 13.32 -4.62 -7.04
CA PHE A 83 12.14 -5.20 -6.39
C PHE A 83 11.66 -4.48 -5.12
N PRO A 84 12.51 -4.01 -4.18
CA PRO A 84 12.02 -3.26 -3.03
C PRO A 84 11.35 -1.93 -3.41
N ILE A 85 11.80 -1.24 -4.47
CA ILE A 85 11.16 0.00 -4.94
C ILE A 85 9.77 -0.32 -5.52
N ILE A 86 9.66 -1.41 -6.28
CA ILE A 86 8.40 -1.86 -6.87
C ILE A 86 7.40 -2.25 -5.77
N LEU A 87 7.85 -2.99 -4.76
CA LEU A 87 7.00 -3.39 -3.62
C LEU A 87 6.61 -2.18 -2.75
N LEU A 88 7.50 -1.19 -2.63
CA LEU A 88 7.20 0.05 -1.92
C LEU A 88 6.08 0.82 -2.62
N ALA A 89 6.05 0.91 -3.95
CA ALA A 89 5.00 1.63 -4.67
C ALA A 89 3.56 1.16 -4.34
N VAL A 90 3.40 -0.10 -3.93
CA VAL A 90 2.11 -0.70 -3.53
C VAL A 90 1.58 -0.12 -2.21
N HIS A 91 2.42 0.45 -1.34
CA HIS A 91 1.98 0.96 -0.03
C HIS A 91 1.07 2.19 -0.14
N ALA A 92 1.08 2.91 -1.28
CA ALA A 92 0.32 4.14 -1.46
C ALA A 92 -1.16 3.86 -1.80
N LEU A 93 -1.50 2.61 -2.12
CA LEU A 93 -2.84 2.14 -2.49
C LEU A 93 -3.97 2.47 -1.48
N PRO A 94 -3.75 2.52 -0.16
CA PRO A 94 -4.83 2.82 0.78
C PRO A 94 -5.16 4.31 0.84
N THR A 95 -4.21 5.18 0.49
CA THR A 95 -4.28 6.62 0.77
C THR A 95 -4.60 7.47 -0.44
N ALA A 96 -4.24 7.00 -1.65
CA ALA A 96 -4.56 7.74 -2.87
C ALA A 96 -6.00 7.44 -3.34
N PRO A 97 -6.73 8.44 -3.85
CA PRO A 97 -7.98 8.22 -4.56
C PRO A 97 -7.76 7.25 -5.72
N SER A 98 -8.77 6.44 -6.05
CA SER A 98 -8.67 5.48 -7.16
C SER A 98 -8.37 6.12 -8.52
N ALA A 99 -8.65 7.42 -8.66
CA ALA A 99 -8.40 8.22 -9.86
C ALA A 99 -6.92 8.59 -10.05
N GLU A 100 -6.11 8.58 -8.99
CA GLU A 100 -4.68 8.94 -9.04
C GLU A 100 -3.79 7.72 -9.30
N TYR A 101 -4.35 6.51 -9.31
CA TYR A 101 -3.58 5.33 -9.68
C TYR A 101 -3.36 5.29 -11.20
N PRO A 102 -2.17 4.84 -11.65
CA PRO A 102 -1.90 4.60 -13.05
C PRO A 102 -2.84 3.52 -13.62
N SER A 103 -4.04 3.91 -14.02
CA SER A 103 -5.08 3.07 -14.63
C SER A 103 -4.80 2.78 -16.11
N TRP A 104 -3.83 3.50 -16.71
CA TRP A 104 -3.31 3.28 -18.07
C TRP A 104 -2.77 1.86 -18.34
N PHE A 105 -2.50 1.06 -17.30
CA PHE A 105 -2.13 -0.36 -17.47
C PHE A 105 -3.34 -1.29 -17.60
N LEU A 106 -4.52 -0.87 -17.14
CA LEU A 106 -5.77 -1.66 -17.19
C LEU A 106 -6.71 -1.21 -18.31
N GLY A 107 -6.60 0.05 -18.77
CA GLY A 107 -7.32 0.59 -19.92
C GLY A 107 -6.33 1.05 -20.98
N GLY A 108 -5.88 0.12 -21.81
CA GLY A 108 -5.39 0.43 -23.15
C GLY A 108 -6.56 0.62 -24.10
#